data_AF-A0A357Z831-F1
#
_entry.id   AF-A0A357Z831-F1
#
_cell.length_a   1.000
_cell.length_b   1.000
_cell.length_c   1.000
_cell.angle_alpha   90.00
_cell.angle_beta   90.00
_cell.angle_gamma   90.00
#
_symmetry.space_group_name_H-M   'P 1'
#
loop_
_entity.id
_entity.type
_entity.pdbx_description
1 polymer ?
#
loop_
_entity_poly.entity_id
_entity_poly.type
_entity_poly.pdbx_seq_one_letter_code
_entity_poly.pdbx_strand_id
1 'polypeptide(L)'
;DPKLSISPRLGFTYKVPTERITIRGGIGLFTGRVPLVWPGGVFNNTGGSVGGVSLFSPTFATTLASMKFRPNPTQQYTANELGISTAFAKGQIDLIAKDFRLPKLLRASLAVDKKFDNNWSVTVEGSLSKNINEIYYTRLDIQNPIGNMVGPDNRNVYNNGVRMNFPAYGGLPAGNPYTGVYLLKNQPNNSQKGFAANFTASVDKSWADGFSFNAFYTYGTAFVTNEPTSSQNNSQWRYMETVNGRNFVNRSRSDFDLGHRVSMFASKKFTYLKGNMATTVSVVYNGQSGSAFSYVYSNGPIRDNGATETGDLLFIPTKDQLSAMTFVTQSGFSLSQAAQKEAFEAYINQDSYLSKRRGQYAERNGARLPFQNIVDLKVMQDFFVKVSGKKYQFQLTYDIFNFTNMLNRVWGRTYFLSNDQFGLVRYANPTSGAPSLLPTYSFNPVTNNTPWGISSSTAPSYSARWVSQLGLRFKF
;
A
#
# COMPACT_ATOMS: atom_id res chain seq x y z
N ASP A 1 -10.98 31.67 4.86
CA ASP A 1 -11.06 32.03 6.29
C ASP A 1 -10.83 30.82 7.18
N PRO A 2 -10.01 30.95 8.24
CA PRO A 2 -9.80 29.89 9.21
C PRO A 2 -11.13 29.55 9.91
N LYS A 3 -11.46 28.25 9.98
CA LYS A 3 -12.64 27.75 10.69
C LYS A 3 -12.24 27.18 12.05
N LEU A 4 -12.99 27.52 13.10
CA LEU A 4 -12.83 26.91 14.42
C LEU A 4 -13.02 25.38 14.32
N SER A 5 -12.07 24.62 14.86
CA SER A 5 -12.16 23.15 14.94
C SER A 5 -12.06 22.70 16.39
N ILE A 6 -13.16 22.19 16.93
CA ILE A 6 -13.20 21.62 18.29
C ILE A 6 -12.92 20.10 18.20
N SER A 7 -12.13 19.61 19.17
CA SER A 7 -11.71 18.20 19.26
C SER A 7 -11.84 17.71 20.71
N PRO A 8 -13.08 17.51 21.22
CA PRO A 8 -13.31 17.06 22.59
C PRO A 8 -12.81 15.63 22.78
N ARG A 9 -12.37 15.33 24.00
CA ARG A 9 -11.84 14.01 24.38
C ARG A 9 -12.28 13.72 25.81
N LEU A 10 -12.77 12.52 26.03
CA LEU A 10 -13.13 11.99 27.34
C LEU A 10 -12.40 10.65 27.50
N GLY A 11 -11.76 10.47 28.64
CA GLY A 11 -11.11 9.22 29.02
C GLY A 11 -11.44 8.88 30.46
N PHE A 12 -11.37 7.59 30.79
CA PHE A 12 -11.55 7.12 32.14
C PHE A 12 -10.55 6.00 32.45
N THR A 13 -10.26 5.86 33.74
CA THR A 13 -9.53 4.73 34.31
C THR A 13 -10.26 4.32 35.57
N TYR A 14 -10.74 3.10 35.60
CA TYR A 14 -11.41 2.49 36.74
C TYR A 14 -10.51 1.36 37.27
N LYS A 15 -10.10 1.47 38.54
CA LYS A 15 -9.23 0.49 39.19
C LYS A 15 -10.06 -0.34 40.16
N VAL A 16 -9.87 -1.66 40.14
CA VAL A 16 -10.39 -2.61 41.12
C VAL A 16 -9.18 -3.22 41.83
N PRO A 17 -8.65 -2.57 42.90
CA PRO A 17 -7.38 -2.96 43.50
C PRO A 17 -7.38 -4.37 44.09
N THR A 18 -8.50 -4.78 44.71
CA THR A 18 -8.70 -6.12 45.28
C THR A 18 -8.50 -7.22 44.24
N GLU A 19 -8.96 -6.96 43.02
CA GLU A 19 -8.83 -7.87 41.89
C GLU A 19 -7.59 -7.61 41.05
N ARG A 20 -6.79 -6.58 41.34
CA ARG A 20 -5.67 -6.13 40.48
C ARG A 20 -6.07 -5.94 39.01
N ILE A 21 -7.30 -5.46 38.80
CA ILE A 21 -7.86 -5.14 37.49
C ILE A 21 -7.83 -3.62 37.29
N THR A 22 -7.45 -3.18 36.10
CA THR A 22 -7.64 -1.81 35.64
C THR A 22 -8.43 -1.83 34.34
N ILE A 23 -9.54 -1.13 34.29
CA ILE A 23 -10.33 -0.90 33.09
C ILE A 23 -10.05 0.53 32.66
N ARG A 24 -9.62 0.73 31.42
CA ARG A 24 -9.31 2.05 30.87
C ARG A 24 -9.92 2.20 29.49
N GLY A 25 -10.38 3.40 29.17
CA GLY A 25 -10.99 3.64 27.89
C GLY A 25 -11.18 5.11 27.63
N GLY A 26 -11.67 5.42 26.45
CA GLY A 26 -11.96 6.79 26.08
C GLY A 26 -12.55 6.91 24.70
N ILE A 27 -13.06 8.10 24.42
CA ILE A 27 -13.57 8.51 23.13
C ILE A 27 -13.14 9.95 22.87
N GLY A 28 -12.80 10.26 21.63
CA GLY A 28 -12.44 11.62 21.28
C GLY A 28 -12.39 11.90 19.80
N LEU A 29 -12.48 13.17 19.47
CA LEU A 29 -12.21 13.67 18.13
C LEU A 29 -10.75 14.09 18.02
N PHE A 30 -10.11 13.75 16.91
CA PHE A 30 -8.71 14.03 16.64
C PHE A 30 -8.59 14.68 15.28
N THR A 31 -8.21 15.95 15.25
CA THR A 31 -7.88 16.67 14.02
C THR A 31 -6.43 16.36 13.66
N GLY A 32 -6.22 15.75 12.49
CA GLY A 32 -4.91 15.49 11.92
C GLY A 32 -4.42 16.66 11.06
N ARG A 33 -3.22 16.48 10.51
CA ARG A 33 -2.63 17.38 9.51
C ARG A 33 -2.76 16.76 8.13
N VAL A 34 -2.69 17.58 7.10
CA VAL A 34 -2.49 17.15 5.71
C VAL A 34 -1.02 17.42 5.35
N PRO A 35 -0.35 16.54 4.59
CA PRO A 35 0.98 16.84 4.04
C PRO A 35 0.98 18.17 3.29
N LEU A 36 1.87 19.09 3.68
CA LEU A 36 1.89 20.46 3.13
C LEU A 36 2.15 20.51 1.62
N VAL A 37 2.66 19.43 1.02
CA VAL A 37 2.85 19.32 -0.42
C VAL A 37 1.53 19.29 -1.20
N TRP A 38 0.41 18.81 -0.61
CA TRP A 38 -0.88 18.79 -1.30
C TRP A 38 -1.49 20.20 -1.49
N PRO A 39 -1.57 21.06 -0.46
CA PRO A 39 -1.88 22.47 -0.67
C PRO A 39 -0.74 23.22 -1.36
N GLY A 40 0.52 22.81 -1.18
CA GLY A 40 1.66 23.31 -1.94
C GLY A 40 1.48 23.13 -3.45
N GLY A 41 0.86 22.02 -3.87
CA GLY A 41 0.49 21.75 -5.26
C GLY A 41 -0.38 22.86 -5.86
N VAL A 42 -1.28 23.48 -5.10
CA VAL A 42 -2.11 24.60 -5.60
C VAL A 42 -1.26 25.82 -5.99
N PHE A 43 -0.16 26.06 -5.27
CA PHE A 43 0.78 27.16 -5.57
C PHE A 43 1.75 26.81 -6.69
N ASN A 44 2.17 25.54 -6.78
CA ASN A 44 3.15 25.09 -7.75
C ASN A 44 2.54 24.72 -9.10
N ASN A 45 1.33 24.15 -9.10
CA ASN A 45 0.66 23.61 -10.28
C ASN A 45 -0.55 24.48 -10.63
N THR A 46 -0.27 25.68 -11.14
CA THR A 46 -1.27 26.68 -11.56
C THR A 46 -1.66 26.53 -13.05
N GLY A 47 -1.14 25.51 -13.73
CA GLY A 47 -1.16 25.38 -15.19
C GLY A 47 -0.10 26.21 -15.92
N GLY A 48 0.45 27.28 -15.32
CA GLY A 48 1.48 28.13 -15.92
C GLY A 48 2.89 27.93 -15.35
N SER A 49 3.00 27.49 -14.09
CA SER A 49 4.26 27.47 -13.34
C SER A 49 5.15 26.25 -13.59
N VAL A 50 4.61 25.20 -14.22
CA VAL A 50 5.34 23.96 -14.53
C VAL A 50 5.24 23.69 -16.02
N GLY A 51 6.40 23.55 -16.65
CA GLY A 51 6.55 23.19 -18.06
C GLY A 51 7.41 21.94 -18.21
N GLY A 52 7.10 21.13 -19.22
CA GLY A 52 7.88 19.95 -19.56
C GLY A 52 7.61 19.56 -21.01
N VAL A 53 8.60 18.94 -21.64
CA VAL A 53 8.46 18.36 -22.98
C VAL A 53 8.52 16.86 -22.85
N SER A 54 7.64 16.15 -23.54
CA SER A 54 7.61 14.70 -23.55
C SER A 54 7.45 14.18 -24.98
N LEU A 55 8.44 13.42 -25.43
CA LEU A 55 8.57 12.93 -26.80
C LEU A 55 8.50 11.40 -26.78
N PHE A 56 7.32 10.83 -27.01
CA PHE A 56 7.09 9.38 -26.95
C PHE A 56 6.22 8.85 -28.09
N SER A 57 5.79 9.72 -29.01
CA SER A 57 5.04 9.34 -30.21
C SER A 57 5.99 9.04 -31.38
N PRO A 58 5.66 8.09 -32.28
CA PRO A 58 6.40 7.85 -33.52
C PRO A 58 6.62 9.11 -34.36
N THR A 59 5.75 10.11 -34.24
CA THR A 59 5.89 11.42 -34.91
C THR A 59 7.17 12.17 -34.54
N PHE A 60 7.80 11.85 -33.40
CA PHE A 60 9.05 12.46 -32.94
C PHE A 60 10.28 11.60 -33.18
N ALA A 61 10.17 10.48 -33.91
CA ALA A 61 11.29 9.53 -34.09
C ALA A 61 12.55 10.20 -34.69
N THR A 62 12.38 11.05 -35.70
CA THR A 62 13.48 11.80 -36.32
C THR A 62 14.13 12.78 -35.34
N THR A 63 13.32 13.53 -34.59
CA THR A 63 13.82 14.44 -33.54
C THR A 63 14.62 13.68 -32.50
N LEU A 64 14.07 12.58 -31.96
CA LEU A 64 14.72 11.75 -30.96
C LEU A 64 16.04 11.14 -31.45
N ALA A 65 16.11 10.71 -32.72
CA ALA A 65 17.35 10.18 -33.31
C ALA A 65 18.48 11.24 -33.37
N SER A 66 18.11 12.51 -33.52
CA SER A 66 19.06 13.64 -33.56
C SER A 66 19.46 14.17 -32.17
N MET A 67 18.69 13.87 -31.13
CA MET A 67 18.99 14.33 -29.77
C MET A 67 20.22 13.62 -29.21
N LYS A 68 21.13 14.40 -28.60
CA LYS A 68 22.32 13.93 -27.89
C LYS A 68 22.29 14.42 -26.46
N PHE A 69 22.88 13.66 -25.54
CA PHE A 69 23.01 14.12 -24.15
C PHE A 69 23.77 15.45 -24.11
N ARG A 70 23.18 16.46 -23.46
CA ARG A 70 23.84 17.74 -23.19
C ARG A 70 24.33 17.73 -21.73
N PRO A 71 25.65 17.65 -21.48
CA PRO A 71 26.18 17.55 -20.12
C PRO A 71 25.99 18.81 -19.29
N ASN A 72 25.82 19.97 -19.92
CA ASN A 72 25.59 21.22 -19.24
C ASN A 72 24.13 21.32 -18.73
N PRO A 73 23.89 21.34 -17.40
CA PRO A 73 22.54 21.37 -16.85
C PRO A 73 21.77 22.66 -17.17
N THR A 74 22.44 23.75 -17.57
CA THR A 74 21.77 25.02 -17.94
C THR A 74 21.53 25.17 -19.44
N GLN A 75 21.98 24.22 -20.27
CA GLN A 75 21.83 24.25 -21.73
C GLN A 75 21.05 23.03 -22.26
N GLN A 76 20.00 22.62 -21.57
CA GLN A 76 19.13 21.53 -22.04
C GLN A 76 18.30 21.96 -23.26
N TYR A 77 17.79 21.00 -24.03
CA TYR A 77 16.92 21.28 -25.17
C TYR A 77 15.68 22.08 -24.74
N THR A 78 15.36 23.11 -25.52
CA THR A 78 14.16 23.91 -25.37
C THR A 78 13.05 23.41 -26.29
N ALA A 79 11.79 23.73 -25.97
CA ALA A 79 10.66 23.37 -26.84
C ALA A 79 10.82 23.94 -28.26
N ASN A 80 11.36 25.15 -28.38
CA ASN A 80 11.60 25.83 -29.66
C ASN A 80 12.63 25.08 -30.52
N GLU A 81 13.75 24.62 -29.93
CA GLU A 81 14.75 23.79 -30.63
C GLU A 81 14.17 22.45 -31.14
N LEU A 82 13.07 22.00 -30.54
CA LEU A 82 12.37 20.77 -30.91
C LEU A 82 11.18 21.01 -31.86
N GLY A 83 10.94 22.27 -32.27
CA GLY A 83 9.80 22.64 -33.11
C GLY A 83 8.44 22.53 -32.42
N ILE A 84 8.41 22.59 -31.09
CA ILE A 84 7.20 22.39 -30.28
C ILE A 84 6.67 23.73 -29.83
N SER A 85 5.43 24.04 -30.23
CA SER A 85 4.72 25.22 -29.73
C SER A 85 4.20 24.96 -28.31
N THR A 86 4.57 25.85 -27.38
CA THR A 86 4.06 25.85 -26.00
C THR A 86 2.96 26.89 -25.78
N ALA A 87 2.57 27.64 -26.82
CA ALA A 87 1.58 28.71 -26.73
C ALA A 87 0.26 28.22 -26.12
N PHE A 88 -0.17 27.01 -26.50
CA PHE A 88 -1.38 26.37 -26.00
C PHE A 88 -1.12 25.11 -25.14
N ALA A 89 0.09 24.96 -24.60
CA ALA A 89 0.42 23.88 -23.67
C ALA A 89 0.52 24.43 -22.25
N LYS A 90 -0.16 23.79 -21.30
CA LYS A 90 -0.18 24.13 -19.88
C LYS A 90 0.00 22.86 -19.04
N GLY A 91 0.65 23.03 -17.90
CA GLY A 91 0.83 21.95 -16.92
C GLY A 91 -0.49 21.53 -16.26
N GLN A 92 -0.39 20.72 -15.23
CA GLN A 92 -1.57 20.36 -14.44
C GLN A 92 -2.04 21.57 -13.61
N ILE A 93 -3.33 21.60 -13.28
CA ILE A 93 -3.91 22.50 -12.29
C ILE A 93 -4.30 21.70 -11.06
N ASP A 94 -3.84 22.13 -9.90
CA ASP A 94 -4.27 21.60 -8.61
C ASP A 94 -5.17 22.60 -7.87
N LEU A 95 -6.31 22.12 -7.40
CA LEU A 95 -7.33 22.91 -6.70
C LEU A 95 -7.62 22.31 -5.33
N ILE A 96 -8.03 23.17 -4.40
CA ILE A 96 -8.60 22.78 -3.11
C ILE A 96 -10.00 23.35 -2.99
N ALA A 97 -10.95 22.54 -2.53
CA ALA A 97 -12.32 22.98 -2.28
C ALA A 97 -12.34 24.10 -1.23
N LYS A 98 -13.11 25.16 -1.49
CA LYS A 98 -13.23 26.34 -0.60
C LYS A 98 -13.62 25.98 0.84
N ASP A 99 -14.40 24.91 1.02
CA ASP A 99 -14.91 24.43 2.28
C ASP A 99 -14.14 23.23 2.85
N PHE A 100 -12.99 22.88 2.25
CA PHE A 100 -12.12 21.80 2.71
C PHE A 100 -11.77 21.94 4.20
N ARG A 101 -11.86 20.82 4.90
CA ARG A 101 -11.54 20.68 6.31
C ARG A 101 -10.39 19.69 6.47
N LEU A 102 -9.49 20.00 7.39
CA LEU A 102 -8.40 19.09 7.75
C LEU A 102 -8.94 17.71 8.15
N PRO A 103 -8.18 16.63 7.88
CA PRO A 103 -8.56 15.29 8.28
C PRO A 103 -8.94 15.24 9.76
N LYS A 104 -10.05 14.60 10.07
CA LYS A 104 -10.53 14.44 11.44
C LYS A 104 -11.09 13.05 11.59
N LEU A 105 -10.80 12.40 12.71
CA LEU A 105 -11.36 11.09 13.06
C LEU A 105 -11.97 11.10 14.47
N LEU A 106 -12.98 10.28 14.66
CA LEU A 106 -13.47 9.85 15.96
C LEU A 106 -12.71 8.58 16.33
N ARG A 107 -12.14 8.53 17.54
CA ARG A 107 -11.52 7.30 18.06
C ARG A 107 -12.15 6.94 19.39
N ALA A 108 -12.48 5.67 19.56
CA ALA A 108 -12.87 5.07 20.82
C ALA A 108 -11.95 3.88 21.12
N SER A 109 -11.63 3.66 22.40
CA SER A 109 -10.93 2.46 22.84
C SER A 109 -11.40 2.03 24.22
N LEU A 110 -11.26 0.73 24.49
CA LEU A 110 -11.52 0.10 25.77
C LEU A 110 -10.48 -1.00 25.98
N ALA A 111 -9.85 -1.00 27.15
CA ALA A 111 -8.89 -2.00 27.55
C ALA A 111 -9.16 -2.48 28.98
N VAL A 112 -8.84 -3.75 29.21
CA VAL A 112 -8.84 -4.39 30.52
C VAL A 112 -7.45 -4.96 30.75
N ASP A 113 -6.80 -4.48 31.80
CA ASP A 113 -5.50 -4.95 32.28
C ASP A 113 -5.71 -5.76 33.57
N LYS A 114 -5.26 -7.01 33.60
CA LYS A 114 -5.29 -7.87 34.80
C LYS A 114 -3.85 -8.25 35.16
N LYS A 115 -3.48 -7.97 36.41
CA LYS A 115 -2.27 -8.54 37.01
C LYS A 115 -2.65 -9.76 37.85
N PHE A 116 -1.91 -10.84 37.70
CA PHE A 116 -2.07 -12.04 38.51
C PHE A 116 -0.96 -12.13 39.55
N ASP A 117 -1.07 -13.10 40.45
CA ASP A 117 0.06 -13.51 41.26
C ASP A 117 1.21 -14.03 40.39
N ASN A 118 2.42 -14.01 40.93
CA ASN A 118 3.65 -14.40 40.24
C ASN A 118 4.01 -13.50 39.03
N ASN A 119 3.71 -12.19 39.02
CA ASN A 119 4.14 -11.24 37.97
C ASN A 119 3.64 -11.54 36.54
N TRP A 120 2.56 -12.29 36.38
CA TRP A 120 1.86 -12.34 35.09
C TRP A 120 0.97 -11.10 34.93
N SER A 121 0.92 -10.55 33.72
CA SER A 121 -0.10 -9.61 33.33
C SER A 121 -0.70 -9.96 31.98
N VAL A 122 -2.00 -9.74 31.85
CA VAL A 122 -2.75 -9.88 30.60
C VAL A 122 -3.45 -8.56 30.32
N THR A 123 -3.39 -8.13 29.07
CA THR A 123 -4.14 -6.98 28.58
C THR A 123 -4.99 -7.40 27.40
N VAL A 124 -6.25 -6.98 27.38
CA VAL A 124 -7.13 -7.07 26.21
C VAL A 124 -7.59 -5.67 25.88
N GLU A 125 -7.36 -5.21 24.65
CA GLU A 125 -7.71 -3.88 24.18
C GLU A 125 -8.44 -3.95 22.82
N GLY A 126 -9.51 -3.18 22.70
CA GLY A 126 -10.20 -2.91 21.45
C GLY A 126 -10.17 -1.41 21.14
N SER A 127 -9.99 -1.06 19.87
CA SER A 127 -10.07 0.33 19.40
C SER A 127 -10.78 0.43 18.06
N LEU A 128 -11.52 1.53 17.87
CA LEU A 128 -12.19 1.90 16.63
C LEU A 128 -11.86 3.34 16.31
N SER A 129 -11.43 3.61 15.08
CA SER A 129 -11.26 4.94 14.50
C SER A 129 -12.19 5.07 13.31
N LYS A 130 -13.01 6.12 13.25
CA LYS A 130 -13.92 6.43 12.14
C LYS A 130 -13.57 7.79 11.56
N ASN A 131 -13.37 7.86 10.25
CA ASN A 131 -13.09 9.13 9.59
C ASN A 131 -14.33 10.04 9.60
N ILE A 132 -14.12 11.31 9.94
CA ILE A 132 -15.13 12.38 9.95
C ILE A 132 -14.90 13.31 8.78
N ASN A 133 -13.69 13.86 8.65
CA ASN A 133 -13.25 14.56 7.45
C ASN A 133 -12.23 13.66 6.77
N GLU A 134 -12.64 12.99 5.71
CA GLU A 134 -11.75 12.17 4.88
C GLU A 134 -11.42 12.94 3.62
N ILE A 135 -10.22 12.77 3.08
CA ILE A 135 -9.85 13.41 1.82
C ILE A 135 -10.38 12.62 0.63
N TYR A 136 -10.58 13.30 -0.49
CA TYR A 136 -11.04 12.70 -1.73
C TYR A 136 -10.51 13.52 -2.90
N TYR A 137 -9.92 12.85 -3.89
CA TYR A 137 -9.45 13.50 -5.10
C TYR A 137 -10.42 13.29 -6.26
N THR A 138 -10.58 14.31 -7.10
CA THR A 138 -11.41 14.24 -8.30
C THR A 138 -10.69 14.93 -9.43
N ARG A 139 -10.68 14.33 -10.61
CA ARG A 139 -10.19 14.98 -11.82
C ARG A 139 -11.35 15.62 -12.57
N LEU A 140 -11.30 16.94 -12.76
CA LEU A 140 -12.42 17.76 -13.23
C LEU A 140 -12.50 17.89 -14.75
N ASP A 141 -11.38 17.70 -15.47
CA ASP A 141 -11.30 17.88 -16.91
C ASP A 141 -11.73 16.64 -17.73
N ILE A 142 -12.13 15.56 -17.06
CA ILE A 142 -12.61 14.32 -17.69
C ILE A 142 -14.08 14.44 -18.07
N GLN A 143 -14.44 13.94 -19.25
CA GLN A 143 -15.82 13.83 -19.72
C GLN A 143 -16.54 12.60 -19.17
N ASN A 144 -17.86 12.55 -19.32
CA ASN A 144 -18.64 11.35 -18.99
C ASN A 144 -18.16 10.12 -19.79
N PRO A 145 -18.42 8.88 -19.29
CA PRO A 145 -18.17 7.66 -20.06
C PRO A 145 -18.80 7.73 -21.45
N ILE A 146 -18.13 7.16 -22.44
CA ILE A 146 -18.66 7.04 -23.81
C ILE A 146 -19.60 5.83 -23.96
N GLY A 147 -19.66 4.97 -22.96
CA GLY A 147 -20.52 3.80 -22.91
C GLY A 147 -20.02 2.76 -21.92
N ASN A 148 -20.65 1.59 -21.95
CA ASN A 148 -20.26 0.43 -21.16
C ASN A 148 -19.59 -0.63 -22.03
N MET A 149 -18.73 -1.44 -21.42
CA MET A 149 -18.17 -2.62 -22.07
C MET A 149 -19.29 -3.59 -22.50
N VAL A 150 -19.10 -4.22 -23.65
CA VAL A 150 -20.03 -5.22 -24.19
C VAL A 150 -19.51 -6.62 -23.87
N GLY A 151 -20.37 -7.45 -23.25
CA GLY A 151 -20.07 -8.85 -22.93
C GLY A 151 -20.20 -9.14 -21.44
N PRO A 152 -19.43 -10.10 -20.90
CA PRO A 152 -19.50 -10.49 -19.49
C PRO A 152 -19.23 -9.38 -18.48
N ASP A 153 -18.44 -8.40 -18.88
CA ASP A 153 -18.12 -7.21 -18.09
C ASP A 153 -18.84 -6.00 -18.68
N ASN A 154 -19.53 -5.24 -17.82
CA ASN A 154 -20.37 -4.10 -18.20
C ASN A 154 -19.88 -2.77 -17.58
N ARG A 155 -18.59 -2.66 -17.23
CA ARG A 155 -18.03 -1.44 -16.64
C ARG A 155 -18.06 -0.24 -17.60
N ASN A 156 -17.94 0.96 -17.05
CA ASN A 156 -17.82 2.20 -17.83
C ASN A 156 -16.49 2.28 -18.60
N VAL A 157 -16.53 2.83 -19.81
CA VAL A 157 -15.35 3.16 -20.63
C VAL A 157 -15.36 4.66 -20.96
N TYR A 158 -14.21 5.29 -20.81
CA TYR A 158 -13.97 6.70 -21.06
C TYR A 158 -13.12 6.89 -22.31
N ASN A 159 -13.17 8.10 -22.88
CA ASN A 159 -12.25 8.51 -23.94
C ASN A 159 -11.31 9.59 -23.40
N ASN A 160 -10.14 9.20 -22.86
CA ASN A 160 -9.14 10.16 -22.35
C ASN A 160 -8.63 11.17 -23.40
N GLY A 161 -8.83 10.91 -24.69
CA GLY A 161 -8.53 11.86 -25.77
C GLY A 161 -9.52 13.03 -25.86
N VAL A 162 -10.69 12.91 -25.24
CA VAL A 162 -11.74 13.94 -25.25
C VAL A 162 -11.91 14.48 -23.82
N ARG A 163 -11.57 15.74 -23.62
CA ARG A 163 -11.60 16.42 -22.32
C ARG A 163 -12.54 17.62 -22.34
N MET A 164 -12.75 18.23 -21.18
CA MET A 164 -13.47 19.50 -21.07
C MET A 164 -12.81 20.57 -21.94
N ASN A 165 -13.57 21.25 -22.80
CA ASN A 165 -13.11 22.43 -23.53
C ASN A 165 -13.37 23.69 -22.70
N PHE A 166 -12.35 24.53 -22.56
CA PHE A 166 -12.47 25.83 -21.89
C PHE A 166 -12.68 26.94 -22.92
N PRO A 167 -13.41 28.02 -22.57
CA PRO A 167 -13.53 29.19 -23.43
C PRO A 167 -12.18 29.89 -23.61
N ALA A 168 -12.04 30.67 -24.68
CA ALA A 168 -10.87 31.51 -24.88
C ALA A 168 -10.75 32.52 -23.74
N TYR A 169 -9.58 32.60 -23.11
CA TYR A 169 -9.34 33.48 -21.96
C TYR A 169 -7.86 33.82 -21.82
N GLY A 170 -7.54 35.08 -21.49
CA GLY A 170 -6.18 35.52 -21.18
C GLY A 170 -5.15 35.25 -22.30
N GLY A 171 -5.56 35.36 -23.57
CA GLY A 171 -4.70 35.10 -24.73
C GLY A 171 -4.57 33.62 -25.14
N LEU A 172 -5.23 32.69 -24.44
CA LEU A 172 -5.35 31.30 -24.87
C LEU A 172 -6.58 31.11 -25.77
N PRO A 173 -6.47 30.37 -26.90
CA PRO A 173 -7.63 29.98 -27.69
C PRO A 173 -8.57 29.06 -26.90
N ALA A 174 -9.79 28.86 -27.42
CA ALA A 174 -10.71 27.89 -26.84
C ALA A 174 -10.17 26.46 -27.00
N GLY A 175 -10.39 25.61 -25.99
CA GLY A 175 -9.94 24.22 -25.95
C GLY A 175 -9.40 23.80 -24.59
N ASN A 176 -8.67 22.69 -24.51
CA ASN A 176 -8.05 22.22 -23.27
C ASN A 176 -6.52 22.26 -23.36
N PRO A 177 -5.86 23.24 -22.72
CA PRO A 177 -4.41 23.30 -22.72
C PRO A 177 -3.76 22.48 -21.59
N TYR A 178 -4.52 21.95 -20.64
CA TYR A 178 -4.01 21.40 -19.38
C TYR A 178 -3.76 19.89 -19.45
N THR A 179 -2.68 19.43 -18.81
CA THR A 179 -2.41 17.98 -18.70
C THR A 179 -3.36 17.27 -17.73
N GLY A 180 -4.01 17.99 -16.82
CA GLY A 180 -5.08 17.51 -15.94
C GLY A 180 -5.50 18.58 -14.92
N VAL A 181 -6.72 18.50 -14.40
CA VAL A 181 -7.25 19.42 -13.37
C VAL A 181 -7.71 18.60 -12.16
N TYR A 182 -7.02 18.69 -11.03
CA TYR A 182 -7.23 17.84 -9.86
C TYR A 182 -7.74 18.64 -8.67
N LEU A 183 -8.88 18.21 -8.11
CA LEU A 183 -9.51 18.83 -6.94
C LEU A 183 -9.32 17.94 -5.71
N LEU A 184 -8.67 18.49 -4.69
CA LEU A 184 -8.70 17.97 -3.33
C LEU A 184 -9.93 18.52 -2.60
N LYS A 185 -10.80 17.61 -2.15
CA LYS A 185 -11.97 17.93 -1.33
C LYS A 185 -12.10 16.94 -0.17
N ASN A 186 -13.09 17.14 0.70
CA ASN A 186 -13.49 16.08 1.62
C ASN A 186 -14.45 15.11 0.95
N GLN A 187 -14.42 13.84 1.33
CA GLN A 187 -15.38 12.81 0.90
C GLN A 187 -16.81 13.26 1.26
N PRO A 188 -17.66 13.57 0.25
CA PRO A 188 -19.03 14.03 0.51
C PRO A 188 -19.94 12.96 1.12
N ASN A 189 -19.70 11.68 0.84
CA ASN A 189 -20.60 10.61 1.25
C ASN A 189 -20.19 9.99 2.61
N ASN A 190 -21.01 10.23 3.64
CA ASN A 190 -20.79 9.68 4.98
C ASN A 190 -20.73 8.14 5.01
N SER A 191 -21.54 7.43 4.18
CA SER A 191 -21.55 5.96 4.18
C SER A 191 -20.27 5.37 3.61
N GLN A 192 -19.56 6.12 2.77
CA GLN A 192 -18.28 5.74 2.17
C GLN A 192 -17.07 6.07 3.07
N LYS A 193 -17.22 6.87 4.13
CA LYS A 193 -16.08 7.19 5.01
C LYS A 193 -15.43 5.93 5.60
N GLY A 194 -14.12 5.92 5.57
CA GLY A 194 -13.21 4.92 6.09
C GLY A 194 -13.25 4.79 7.61
N PHE A 195 -12.72 3.68 8.08
CA PHE A 195 -12.58 3.36 9.49
C PHE A 195 -11.42 2.38 9.68
N ALA A 196 -10.89 2.28 10.89
CA ALA A 196 -9.96 1.25 11.29
C ALA A 196 -10.38 0.68 12.64
N ALA A 197 -10.38 -0.64 12.79
CA ALA A 197 -10.65 -1.32 14.04
C ALA A 197 -9.45 -2.22 14.37
N ASN A 198 -9.01 -2.20 15.63
CA ASN A 198 -7.94 -3.05 16.12
C ASN A 198 -8.35 -3.74 17.41
N PHE A 199 -7.97 -4.99 17.52
CA PHE A 199 -8.07 -5.80 18.73
C PHE A 199 -6.67 -6.31 19.07
N THR A 200 -6.26 -6.17 20.33
CA THR A 200 -4.98 -6.67 20.82
C THR A 200 -5.19 -7.44 22.12
N ALA A 201 -4.58 -8.61 22.21
CA ALA A 201 -4.42 -9.36 23.45
C ALA A 201 -2.93 -9.52 23.72
N SER A 202 -2.48 -9.21 24.93
CA SER A 202 -1.10 -9.44 25.37
C SER A 202 -1.03 -10.27 26.62
N VAL A 203 0.07 -10.98 26.75
CA VAL A 203 0.49 -11.64 27.98
C VAL A 203 1.96 -11.31 28.21
N ASP A 204 2.27 -10.92 29.43
CA ASP A 204 3.59 -10.49 29.83
C ASP A 204 3.98 -11.17 31.13
N LYS A 205 5.25 -11.55 31.23
CA LYS A 205 5.80 -12.23 32.38
C LYS A 205 7.29 -11.96 32.55
N SER A 206 7.66 -11.54 33.75
CA SER A 206 9.06 -11.48 34.20
C SER A 206 9.25 -12.34 35.45
N TRP A 207 10.32 -13.11 35.50
CA TRP A 207 10.73 -13.87 36.68
C TRP A 207 12.03 -13.30 37.25
N ALA A 208 12.19 -13.43 38.57
CA ALA A 208 13.42 -13.05 39.26
C ALA A 208 14.61 -13.95 38.87
N ASP A 209 14.35 -15.15 38.33
CA ASP A 209 15.35 -16.14 37.94
C ASP A 209 15.95 -15.90 36.54
N GLY A 210 15.71 -14.71 35.96
CA GLY A 210 16.22 -14.33 34.65
C GLY A 210 15.46 -14.89 33.45
N PHE A 211 14.27 -15.46 33.63
CA PHE A 211 13.33 -15.72 32.52
C PHE A 211 12.44 -14.48 32.27
N SER A 212 12.25 -14.14 30.99
CA SER A 212 11.35 -13.06 30.54
C SER A 212 10.59 -13.52 29.31
N PHE A 213 9.30 -13.21 29.26
CA PHE A 213 8.41 -13.60 28.18
C PHE A 213 7.36 -12.52 27.95
N ASN A 214 7.12 -12.19 26.70
CA ASN A 214 5.93 -11.46 26.28
C ASN A 214 5.39 -12.02 24.97
N ALA A 215 4.08 -12.01 24.82
CA ALA A 215 3.42 -12.35 23.56
C ALA A 215 2.22 -11.43 23.33
N PHE A 216 2.04 -11.05 22.07
CA PHE A 216 0.99 -10.17 21.60
C PHE A 216 0.31 -10.83 20.41
N TYR A 217 -1.01 -10.90 20.43
CA TYR A 217 -1.82 -11.11 19.25
C TYR A 217 -2.55 -9.81 18.93
N THR A 218 -2.52 -9.39 17.68
CA THR A 218 -3.29 -8.24 17.18
C THR A 218 -4.01 -8.62 15.91
N TYR A 219 -5.28 -8.24 15.83
CA TYR A 219 -6.04 -8.22 14.59
C TYR A 219 -6.44 -6.79 14.29
N GLY A 220 -6.15 -6.32 13.08
CA GLY A 220 -6.54 -5.00 12.62
C GLY A 220 -7.19 -5.06 11.25
N THR A 221 -8.22 -4.24 11.04
CA THR A 221 -8.79 -4.00 9.72
C THR A 221 -8.96 -2.50 9.49
N ALA A 222 -8.74 -2.05 8.26
CA ALA A 222 -8.80 -0.66 7.87
C ALA A 222 -9.42 -0.52 6.47
N PHE A 223 -10.33 0.43 6.34
CA PHE A 223 -11.00 0.79 5.10
C PHE A 223 -10.87 2.29 4.86
N VAL A 224 -10.74 2.67 3.60
CA VAL A 224 -10.62 4.06 3.14
C VAL A 224 -11.30 4.20 1.79
N THR A 225 -11.73 5.40 1.42
CA THR A 225 -12.26 5.68 0.09
C THR A 225 -11.18 6.11 -0.89
N ASN A 226 -10.25 6.95 -0.44
CA ASN A 226 -9.11 7.39 -1.23
C ASN A 226 -7.85 7.18 -0.38
N GLU A 227 -6.90 6.39 -0.86
CA GLU A 227 -5.68 6.01 -0.15
C GLU A 227 -4.55 6.99 -0.51
N PRO A 228 -4.16 7.90 0.39
CA PRO A 228 -3.32 9.01 -0.01
C PRO A 228 -1.84 8.76 0.25
N THR A 229 -1.21 7.95 -0.60
CA THR A 229 0.19 7.50 -0.46
C THR A 229 1.20 8.34 -1.25
N SER A 230 0.75 9.33 -2.03
CA SER A 230 1.63 10.16 -2.88
C SER A 230 1.87 11.59 -2.38
N SER A 231 2.92 12.22 -2.88
CA SER A 231 3.19 13.65 -2.70
C SER A 231 2.55 14.53 -3.78
N GLN A 232 1.99 13.96 -4.85
CA GLN A 232 1.45 14.70 -5.99
C GLN A 232 -0.06 14.53 -6.11
N ASN A 233 -0.82 15.62 -6.31
CA ASN A 233 -2.28 15.59 -6.35
C ASN A 233 -2.83 14.71 -7.50
N ASN A 234 -2.18 14.75 -8.66
CA ASN A 234 -2.53 13.89 -9.79
C ASN A 234 -2.36 12.39 -9.47
N SER A 235 -1.27 12.03 -8.78
CA SER A 235 -0.99 10.65 -8.37
C SER A 235 -1.99 10.14 -7.34
N GLN A 236 -2.44 10.99 -6.40
CA GLN A 236 -3.47 10.60 -5.43
C GLN A 236 -4.81 10.21 -6.06
N TRP A 237 -5.12 10.77 -7.23
CA TRP A 237 -6.26 10.37 -8.04
C TRP A 237 -5.94 9.15 -8.91
N ARG A 238 -4.78 9.15 -9.57
CA ARG A 238 -4.41 8.18 -10.60
C ARG A 238 -4.26 6.74 -10.09
N TYR A 239 -3.69 6.54 -8.90
CA TYR A 239 -3.29 5.20 -8.46
C TYR A 239 -4.37 4.45 -7.68
N MET A 240 -5.54 5.06 -7.48
CA MET A 240 -6.68 4.36 -6.90
C MET A 240 -7.22 3.30 -7.86
N GLU A 241 -7.41 2.10 -7.33
CA GLU A 241 -8.00 0.99 -8.06
C GLU A 241 -9.53 1.09 -8.11
N THR A 242 -10.11 0.85 -9.28
CA THR A 242 -11.53 1.10 -9.54
C THR A 242 -12.11 0.19 -10.63
N VAL A 243 -13.44 0.13 -10.69
CA VAL A 243 -14.21 -0.55 -11.74
C VAL A 243 -14.76 0.45 -12.77
N ASN A 244 -15.27 1.60 -12.32
CA ASN A 244 -16.06 2.54 -13.14
C ASN A 244 -15.44 3.94 -13.22
N GLY A 245 -14.13 4.06 -13.00
CA GLY A 245 -13.39 5.31 -13.04
C GLY A 245 -12.96 5.83 -11.66
N ARG A 246 -11.84 6.53 -11.63
CA ARG A 246 -11.12 7.02 -10.45
C ARG A 246 -11.81 8.21 -9.81
N ASN A 247 -12.75 8.83 -10.52
CA ASN A 247 -13.69 9.80 -9.95
C ASN A 247 -14.81 9.15 -9.11
N PHE A 248 -15.00 7.83 -9.20
CA PHE A 248 -16.10 7.08 -8.60
C PHE A 248 -15.60 5.93 -7.72
N VAL A 249 -14.54 6.18 -6.93
CA VAL A 249 -13.97 5.17 -6.02
C VAL A 249 -14.89 4.92 -4.83
N ASN A 250 -15.02 3.66 -4.45
CA ASN A 250 -15.82 3.22 -3.31
C ASN A 250 -14.95 3.02 -2.07
N ARG A 251 -15.59 2.92 -0.90
CA ARG A 251 -14.89 2.48 0.30
C ARG A 251 -14.34 1.07 0.08
N SER A 252 -13.04 0.93 0.27
CA SER A 252 -12.29 -0.30 0.02
C SER A 252 -11.30 -0.55 1.15
N ARG A 253 -10.72 -1.76 1.19
CA ARG A 253 -9.67 -2.07 2.15
C ARG A 253 -8.46 -1.15 1.90
N SER A 254 -7.89 -0.62 2.98
CA SER A 254 -6.70 0.23 2.97
C SER A 254 -5.45 -0.59 2.66
N ASP A 255 -4.43 0.06 2.09
CA ASP A 255 -3.09 -0.55 1.89
C ASP A 255 -2.45 -0.88 3.26
N PHE A 256 -2.87 -0.16 4.30
CA PHE A 256 -2.41 -0.29 5.67
C PHE A 256 -3.29 -1.21 6.54
N ASP A 257 -4.17 -2.04 5.92
CA ASP A 257 -4.95 -3.03 6.66
C ASP A 257 -4.04 -4.13 7.23
N LEU A 258 -3.90 -4.15 8.55
CA LEU A 258 -2.94 -4.97 9.29
C LEU A 258 -3.17 -6.48 9.14
N GLY A 259 -4.43 -6.93 9.06
CA GLY A 259 -4.76 -8.35 9.19
C GLY A 259 -4.37 -8.90 10.57
N HIS A 260 -3.80 -10.10 10.61
CA HIS A 260 -3.36 -10.76 11.83
C HIS A 260 -1.87 -10.54 12.08
N ARG A 261 -1.48 -10.28 13.33
CA ARG A 261 -0.09 -10.21 13.75
C ARG A 261 0.09 -10.90 15.10
N VAL A 262 1.13 -11.71 15.19
CA VAL A 262 1.62 -12.33 16.42
C VAL A 262 3.06 -11.86 16.63
N SER A 263 3.36 -11.32 17.80
CA SER A 263 4.72 -10.97 18.18
C SER A 263 5.04 -11.60 19.52
N MET A 264 6.16 -12.29 19.64
CA MET A 264 6.58 -12.96 20.87
C MET A 264 8.05 -12.72 21.12
N PHE A 265 8.41 -12.57 22.38
CA PHE A 265 9.78 -12.57 22.85
C PHE A 265 9.90 -13.50 24.05
N ALA A 266 10.94 -14.31 24.07
CA ALA A 266 11.36 -15.08 25.23
C ALA A 266 12.86 -14.92 25.44
N SER A 267 13.30 -14.82 26.68
CA SER A 267 14.71 -14.83 27.02
C SER A 267 14.95 -15.53 28.35
N LYS A 268 15.98 -16.37 28.41
CA LYS A 268 16.45 -17.01 29.64
C LYS A 268 17.93 -16.74 29.82
N LYS A 269 18.28 -16.26 31.02
CA LYS A 269 19.66 -16.17 31.50
C LYS A 269 20.00 -17.35 32.40
N PHE A 270 21.05 -18.07 32.04
CA PHE A 270 21.68 -19.13 32.81
C PHE A 270 22.94 -18.57 33.46
N THR A 271 22.96 -18.46 34.79
CA THR A 271 24.16 -18.01 35.53
C THR A 271 24.82 -19.22 36.17
N TYR A 272 26.12 -19.38 35.96
CA TYR A 272 26.87 -20.55 36.43
C TYR A 272 28.29 -20.14 36.86
N LEU A 273 29.09 -21.11 37.32
CA LEU A 273 30.42 -20.87 37.90
C LEU A 273 30.41 -19.79 38.99
N LYS A 274 29.48 -19.93 39.95
CA LYS A 274 29.31 -18.99 41.08
C LYS A 274 29.13 -17.53 40.64
N GLY A 275 28.51 -17.30 39.49
CA GLY A 275 28.25 -15.95 38.96
C GLY A 275 29.41 -15.33 38.17
N ASN A 276 30.43 -16.13 37.81
CA ASN A 276 31.53 -15.68 36.95
C ASN A 276 31.24 -15.84 35.46
N MET A 277 30.19 -16.57 35.09
CA MET A 277 29.71 -16.68 33.72
C MET A 277 28.20 -16.67 33.64
N ALA A 278 27.67 -16.15 32.54
CA ALA A 278 26.27 -16.31 32.22
C ALA A 278 26.03 -16.43 30.71
N THR A 279 25.17 -17.37 30.32
CA THR A 279 24.67 -17.49 28.96
C THR A 279 23.24 -16.98 28.93
N THR A 280 22.92 -16.07 28.02
CA THR A 280 21.54 -15.63 27.78
C THR A 280 21.13 -16.05 26.39
N VAL A 281 20.03 -16.79 26.28
CA VAL A 281 19.41 -17.12 25.00
C VAL A 281 18.11 -16.34 24.90
N SER A 282 17.90 -15.67 23.77
CA SER A 282 16.65 -14.96 23.49
C SER A 282 16.16 -15.23 22.09
N VAL A 283 14.84 -15.35 21.96
CA VAL A 283 14.13 -15.55 20.70
C VAL A 283 13.11 -14.43 20.52
N VAL A 284 13.04 -13.88 19.32
CA VAL A 284 11.95 -13.00 18.89
C VAL A 284 11.23 -13.69 17.74
N TYR A 285 9.91 -13.85 17.86
CA TYR A 285 9.06 -14.32 16.79
C TYR A 285 8.15 -13.18 16.31
N ASN A 286 8.06 -13.01 15.00
CA ASN A 286 7.09 -12.17 14.34
C ASN A 286 6.36 -12.97 13.27
N GLY A 287 5.08 -13.25 13.54
CA GLY A 287 4.12 -13.75 12.58
C GLY A 287 3.23 -12.61 12.10
N GLN A 288 3.04 -12.41 10.80
CA GLN A 288 2.08 -11.40 10.32
C GLN A 288 1.47 -11.74 8.98
N SER A 289 0.21 -11.33 8.80
CA SER A 289 -0.45 -11.30 7.49
C SER A 289 0.40 -10.51 6.51
N GLY A 290 0.54 -11.03 5.30
CA GLY A 290 1.16 -10.27 4.22
C GLY A 290 0.29 -9.07 3.81
N SER A 291 0.92 -8.10 3.16
CA SER A 291 0.25 -6.90 2.64
C SER A 291 -0.97 -7.27 1.79
N ALA A 292 -2.02 -6.46 1.90
CA ALA A 292 -3.17 -6.61 1.02
C ALA A 292 -2.81 -6.14 -0.40
N PHE A 293 -3.44 -6.73 -1.41
CA PHE A 293 -3.22 -6.35 -2.80
C PHE A 293 -4.45 -6.54 -3.67
N SER A 294 -4.43 -5.88 -4.83
CA SER A 294 -5.51 -5.89 -5.82
C SER A 294 -5.14 -6.70 -7.06
N TYR A 295 -6.06 -7.53 -7.54
CA TYR A 295 -5.99 -8.07 -8.90
C TYR A 295 -6.54 -7.04 -9.87
N VAL A 296 -5.71 -6.62 -10.82
CA VAL A 296 -6.03 -5.59 -11.81
C VAL A 296 -5.72 -6.11 -13.21
N TYR A 297 -6.20 -5.40 -14.23
CA TYR A 297 -5.66 -5.60 -15.56
C TYR A 297 -4.26 -4.99 -15.67
N SER A 298 -3.34 -5.67 -16.38
CA SER A 298 -2.01 -5.12 -16.69
C SER A 298 -2.05 -3.97 -17.70
N ASN A 299 -3.15 -3.86 -18.44
CA ASN A 299 -3.57 -2.71 -19.21
C ASN A 299 -5.07 -2.54 -19.00
N GLY A 300 -5.50 -1.36 -18.54
CA GLY A 300 -6.84 -1.09 -18.07
C GLY A 300 -7.87 -0.83 -19.18
N PRO A 301 -9.10 -1.36 -19.07
CA PRO A 301 -10.20 -1.05 -19.99
C PRO A 301 -10.89 0.31 -19.76
N ILE A 302 -10.74 0.96 -18.60
CA ILE A 302 -11.57 2.13 -18.21
C ILE A 302 -11.19 3.37 -19.03
N ARG A 303 -9.90 3.62 -19.25
CA ARG A 303 -9.33 4.73 -20.04
C ARG A 303 -9.72 6.12 -19.55
N ASP A 304 -9.82 6.34 -18.25
CA ASP A 304 -10.09 7.67 -17.67
C ASP A 304 -8.82 8.48 -17.42
N ASN A 305 -7.67 7.84 -17.31
CA ASN A 305 -6.35 8.44 -17.13
C ASN A 305 -5.49 8.30 -18.40
N GLY A 306 -5.55 7.17 -19.10
CA GLY A 306 -4.75 6.91 -20.29
C GLY A 306 -5.04 5.58 -20.98
N ALA A 307 -4.52 5.41 -22.20
CA ALA A 307 -4.73 4.19 -22.99
C ALA A 307 -3.92 2.97 -22.51
N THR A 308 -2.93 3.20 -21.64
CA THR A 308 -2.07 2.17 -21.02
C THR A 308 -2.13 2.24 -19.50
N GLU A 309 -3.29 2.63 -18.94
CA GLU A 309 -3.44 2.77 -17.50
C GLU A 309 -3.46 1.43 -16.78
N THR A 310 -3.17 1.46 -15.48
CA THR A 310 -3.21 0.31 -14.58
C THR A 310 -4.02 0.68 -13.35
N GLY A 311 -4.46 -0.30 -12.56
CA GLY A 311 -5.34 -0.08 -11.41
C GLY A 311 -6.81 -0.36 -11.69
N ASP A 312 -7.15 -0.81 -12.90
CA ASP A 312 -8.52 -1.19 -13.21
C ASP A 312 -8.77 -2.59 -12.65
N LEU A 313 -9.70 -2.71 -11.70
CA LEU A 313 -9.98 -3.96 -11.00
C LEU A 313 -10.45 -5.05 -11.97
N LEU A 314 -9.90 -6.25 -11.79
CA LEU A 314 -10.16 -7.38 -12.68
C LEU A 314 -11.62 -7.82 -12.59
N PHE A 315 -12.29 -8.06 -13.71
CA PHE A 315 -13.53 -8.85 -13.70
C PHE A 315 -13.17 -10.35 -13.69
N ILE A 316 -13.72 -11.10 -12.73
CA ILE A 316 -13.39 -12.51 -12.53
C ILE A 316 -14.53 -13.33 -13.14
N PRO A 317 -14.36 -13.92 -14.33
CA PRO A 317 -15.47 -14.56 -15.03
C PRO A 317 -15.89 -15.89 -14.38
N THR A 318 -17.19 -16.21 -14.47
CA THR A 318 -17.66 -17.60 -14.42
C THR A 318 -17.16 -18.37 -15.65
N LYS A 319 -17.26 -19.71 -15.64
CA LYS A 319 -16.84 -20.54 -16.76
C LYS A 319 -17.55 -20.18 -18.08
N ASP A 320 -18.86 -19.92 -18.00
CA ASP A 320 -19.66 -19.54 -19.18
C ASP A 320 -19.31 -18.14 -19.68
N GLN A 321 -19.10 -17.20 -18.75
CA GLN A 321 -18.63 -15.85 -19.08
C GLN A 321 -17.24 -15.87 -19.72
N LEU A 322 -16.33 -16.73 -19.24
CA LEU A 322 -15.00 -16.87 -19.83
C LEU A 322 -15.07 -17.41 -21.27
N SER A 323 -16.02 -18.31 -21.54
CA SER A 323 -16.30 -18.78 -22.90
C SER A 323 -16.74 -17.64 -23.83
N ALA A 324 -17.49 -16.65 -23.33
CA ALA A 324 -17.91 -15.48 -24.07
C ALA A 324 -16.85 -14.36 -24.20
N MET A 325 -15.72 -14.43 -23.47
CA MET A 325 -14.60 -13.49 -23.62
C MET A 325 -13.78 -13.78 -24.88
N THR A 326 -13.30 -12.75 -25.57
CA THR A 326 -12.44 -12.89 -26.76
C THR A 326 -10.97 -12.70 -26.40
N PHE A 327 -10.17 -13.76 -26.49
CA PHE A 327 -8.71 -13.68 -26.30
C PHE A 327 -8.00 -13.62 -27.65
N VAL A 328 -6.96 -12.80 -27.74
CA VAL A 328 -6.18 -12.59 -28.96
C VAL A 328 -4.71 -12.90 -28.73
N THR A 329 -4.06 -13.45 -29.75
CA THR A 329 -2.61 -13.62 -29.82
C THR A 329 -1.98 -12.30 -30.28
N GLN A 330 -0.92 -11.86 -29.60
CA GLN A 330 -0.19 -10.63 -29.94
C GLN A 330 1.26 -10.72 -29.46
N SER A 331 2.06 -9.69 -29.76
CA SER A 331 3.46 -9.64 -29.30
C SER A 331 3.54 -9.81 -27.77
N GLY A 332 4.34 -10.77 -27.32
CA GLY A 332 4.47 -11.16 -25.92
C GLY A 332 3.36 -12.08 -25.39
N PHE A 333 2.33 -12.43 -26.16
CA PHE A 333 1.23 -13.33 -25.81
C PHE A 333 0.96 -14.31 -26.95
N SER A 334 1.73 -15.40 -27.00
CA SER A 334 1.79 -16.32 -28.15
C SER A 334 0.83 -17.50 -28.10
N LEU A 335 0.17 -17.74 -26.96
CA LEU A 335 -0.79 -18.84 -26.82
C LEU A 335 -2.04 -18.64 -27.71
N SER A 336 -2.64 -19.75 -28.14
CA SER A 336 -3.93 -19.73 -28.83
C SER A 336 -5.04 -19.21 -27.94
N GLN A 337 -6.13 -18.69 -28.51
CA GLN A 337 -7.28 -18.21 -27.75
C GLN A 337 -7.80 -19.25 -26.74
N ALA A 338 -7.89 -20.53 -27.15
CA ALA A 338 -8.34 -21.62 -26.28
C ALA A 338 -7.35 -21.88 -25.14
N ALA A 339 -6.05 -21.94 -25.44
CA ALA A 339 -5.00 -22.15 -24.43
C ALA A 339 -4.91 -21.00 -23.42
N GLN A 340 -5.12 -19.75 -23.85
CA GLN A 340 -5.20 -18.59 -22.96
C GLN A 340 -6.39 -18.70 -21.99
N LYS A 341 -7.57 -19.09 -22.49
CA LYS A 341 -8.76 -19.30 -21.65
C LYS A 341 -8.54 -20.42 -20.65
N GLU A 342 -8.02 -21.57 -21.09
CA GLU A 342 -7.72 -22.71 -20.22
C GLU A 342 -6.73 -22.34 -19.11
N ALA A 343 -5.65 -21.66 -19.47
CA ALA A 343 -4.63 -21.25 -18.50
C ALA A 343 -5.19 -20.20 -17.51
N PHE A 344 -6.04 -19.28 -17.97
CA PHE A 344 -6.67 -18.30 -17.08
C PHE A 344 -7.68 -18.98 -16.13
N GLU A 345 -8.47 -19.92 -16.65
CA GLU A 345 -9.40 -20.73 -15.86
C GLU A 345 -8.66 -21.53 -14.78
N ALA A 346 -7.53 -22.16 -15.13
CA ALA A 346 -6.69 -22.88 -14.19
C ALA A 346 -6.14 -21.96 -13.08
N TYR A 347 -5.71 -20.75 -13.44
CA TYR A 347 -5.24 -19.77 -12.46
C TYR A 347 -6.36 -19.27 -11.52
N ILE A 348 -7.57 -19.01 -12.05
CA ILE A 348 -8.72 -18.62 -11.22
C ILE A 348 -9.06 -19.75 -10.23
N ASN A 349 -9.05 -21.00 -10.69
CA ASN A 349 -9.40 -22.15 -9.85
C ASN A 349 -8.40 -22.43 -8.73
N GLN A 350 -7.10 -22.24 -8.98
CA GLN A 350 -6.08 -22.47 -7.94
C GLN A 350 -6.04 -21.34 -6.91
N ASP A 351 -6.42 -20.11 -7.30
CA ASP A 351 -6.39 -18.96 -6.40
C ASP A 351 -7.64 -18.91 -5.51
N SER A 352 -7.44 -18.97 -4.20
CA SER A 352 -8.54 -19.00 -3.23
C SER A 352 -9.41 -17.74 -3.18
N TYR A 353 -8.87 -16.59 -3.60
CA TYR A 353 -9.60 -15.33 -3.67
C TYR A 353 -10.38 -15.23 -4.98
N LEU A 354 -9.75 -15.51 -6.11
CA LEU A 354 -10.40 -15.44 -7.43
C LEU A 354 -11.51 -16.48 -7.57
N SER A 355 -11.26 -17.74 -7.18
CA SER A 355 -12.24 -18.83 -7.28
C SER A 355 -13.56 -18.52 -6.55
N LYS A 356 -13.51 -17.83 -5.42
CA LYS A 356 -14.69 -17.44 -4.61
C LYS A 356 -15.42 -16.20 -5.14
N ARG A 357 -14.89 -15.54 -6.17
CA ARG A 357 -15.40 -14.26 -6.69
C ARG A 357 -15.78 -14.30 -8.16
N ARG A 358 -16.01 -15.49 -8.70
CA ARG A 358 -16.52 -15.66 -10.06
C ARG A 358 -17.83 -14.89 -10.27
N GLY A 359 -17.94 -14.20 -11.39
CA GLY A 359 -19.02 -13.29 -11.74
C GLY A 359 -18.94 -11.92 -11.07
N GLN A 360 -17.88 -11.62 -10.29
CA GLN A 360 -17.71 -10.35 -9.59
C GLN A 360 -16.44 -9.63 -10.04
N TYR A 361 -16.36 -8.34 -9.74
CA TYR A 361 -15.11 -7.61 -9.80
C TYR A 361 -14.22 -7.97 -8.61
N ALA A 362 -12.91 -8.03 -8.83
CA ALA A 362 -11.95 -8.05 -7.74
C ALA A 362 -12.16 -6.80 -6.87
N GLU A 363 -12.19 -6.97 -5.56
CA GLU A 363 -12.12 -5.89 -4.59
C GLU A 363 -10.71 -5.31 -4.55
N ARG A 364 -10.60 -3.98 -4.42
CA ARG A 364 -9.34 -3.33 -4.07
C ARG A 364 -8.86 -3.87 -2.73
N ASN A 365 -7.63 -4.37 -2.71
CA ASN A 365 -6.99 -4.99 -1.55
C ASN A 365 -7.80 -6.16 -0.98
N GLY A 366 -8.53 -6.88 -1.83
CA GLY A 366 -9.28 -8.07 -1.42
C GLY A 366 -8.41 -9.29 -1.15
N ALA A 367 -7.28 -9.41 -1.85
CA ALA A 367 -6.31 -10.50 -1.68
C ALA A 367 -5.18 -10.08 -0.73
N ARG A 368 -4.39 -11.06 -0.26
CA ARG A 368 -3.25 -10.83 0.64
C ARG A 368 -2.05 -11.67 0.24
N LEU A 369 -0.87 -11.09 0.40
CA LEU A 369 0.38 -11.85 0.38
C LEU A 369 0.37 -12.92 1.49
N PRO A 370 1.16 -14.00 1.35
CA PRO A 370 1.19 -15.07 2.33
C PRO A 370 1.57 -14.57 3.73
N PHE A 371 1.08 -15.27 4.75
CA PHE A 371 1.47 -15.02 6.13
C PHE A 371 2.96 -15.32 6.32
N GLN A 372 3.68 -14.37 6.92
CA GLN A 372 5.12 -14.42 7.14
C GLN A 372 5.41 -14.87 8.57
N ASN A 373 6.45 -15.68 8.75
CA ASN A 373 6.89 -16.19 10.05
C ASN A 373 8.40 -15.99 10.16
N ILE A 374 8.84 -15.02 10.96
CA ILE A 374 10.25 -14.71 11.16
C ILE A 374 10.61 -15.02 12.61
N VAL A 375 11.70 -15.76 12.80
CA VAL A 375 12.25 -16.09 14.11
C VAL A 375 13.70 -15.61 14.14
N ASP A 376 13.99 -14.68 15.04
CA ASP A 376 15.36 -14.24 15.31
C ASP A 376 15.87 -14.90 16.59
N LEU A 377 17.14 -15.30 16.58
CA LEU A 377 17.82 -15.89 17.73
C LEU A 377 19.00 -15.01 18.14
N LYS A 378 19.16 -14.78 19.43
CA LYS A 378 20.36 -14.16 19.98
C LYS A 378 20.88 -14.99 21.14
N VAL A 379 22.18 -15.26 21.12
CA VAL A 379 22.93 -15.88 22.20
C VAL A 379 23.94 -14.86 22.72
N MET A 380 23.97 -14.65 24.03
CA MET A 380 24.95 -13.80 24.69
C MET A 380 25.71 -14.62 25.72
N GLN A 381 27.03 -14.50 25.72
CA GLN A 381 27.89 -15.10 26.72
C GLN A 381 28.63 -14.00 27.49
N ASP A 382 28.31 -13.87 28.77
CA ASP A 382 28.97 -13.00 29.71
C ASP A 382 30.10 -13.76 30.42
N PHE A 383 31.26 -13.12 30.51
CA PHE A 383 32.40 -13.55 31.30
C PHE A 383 32.80 -12.42 32.25
N PHE A 384 32.99 -12.75 33.52
CA PHE A 384 33.44 -11.78 34.52
C PHE A 384 34.88 -12.05 34.90
N VAL A 385 35.73 -11.04 34.77
CA VAL A 385 37.15 -11.11 35.11
C VAL A 385 37.43 -10.13 36.24
N LYS A 386 38.10 -10.58 37.30
CA LYS A 386 38.58 -9.70 38.37
C LYS A 386 40.04 -9.32 38.07
N VAL A 387 40.32 -8.03 37.91
CA VAL A 387 41.68 -7.49 37.75
C VAL A 387 41.86 -6.37 38.77
N SER A 388 42.90 -6.46 39.60
CA SER A 388 43.23 -5.46 40.62
C SER A 388 42.04 -5.08 41.53
N GLY A 389 41.28 -6.07 41.97
CA GLY A 389 40.10 -5.88 42.84
C GLY A 389 38.84 -5.37 42.13
N LYS A 390 38.92 -4.96 40.85
CA LYS A 390 37.78 -4.51 40.04
C LYS A 390 37.21 -5.66 39.20
N LYS A 391 35.88 -5.75 39.11
CA LYS A 391 35.17 -6.76 38.32
C LYS A 391 34.80 -6.17 36.96
N TYR A 392 35.35 -6.73 35.90
CA TYR A 392 35.07 -6.36 34.52
C TYR A 392 34.17 -7.40 33.86
N GLN A 393 33.28 -6.97 32.97
CA GLN A 393 32.42 -7.89 32.19
C GLN A 393 32.77 -7.80 30.70
N PHE A 394 33.06 -8.95 30.10
CA PHE A 394 33.09 -9.13 28.66
C PHE A 394 31.81 -9.86 28.23
N GLN A 395 31.20 -9.41 27.14
CA GLN A 395 29.99 -10.01 26.58
C GLN A 395 30.23 -10.32 25.10
N LEU A 396 30.26 -11.60 24.76
CA LEU A 396 30.22 -12.08 23.38
C LEU A 396 28.76 -12.24 22.97
N THR A 397 28.37 -11.71 21.82
CA THR A 397 27.01 -11.85 21.28
C THR A 397 27.06 -12.52 19.92
N TYR A 398 26.12 -13.43 19.68
CA TYR A 398 25.83 -13.99 18.38
C TYR A 398 24.35 -13.75 18.07
N ASP A 399 24.10 -12.85 17.13
CA ASP A 399 22.78 -12.48 16.64
C ASP A 399 22.54 -13.19 15.31
N ILE A 400 21.41 -13.87 15.17
CA ILE A 400 20.97 -14.56 13.95
C ILE A 400 19.57 -14.06 13.61
N PHE A 401 19.50 -13.17 12.62
CA PHE A 401 18.26 -12.71 12.04
C PHE A 401 17.73 -13.78 11.09
N ASN A 402 16.45 -14.10 11.22
CA ASN A 402 15.77 -15.14 10.46
C ASN A 402 16.42 -16.54 10.64
N PHE A 403 16.67 -16.91 11.90
CA PHE A 403 17.28 -18.18 12.31
C PHE A 403 16.63 -19.42 11.66
N THR A 404 15.29 -19.45 11.53
CA THR A 404 14.62 -20.59 10.87
C THR A 404 14.99 -20.72 9.41
N ASN A 405 15.29 -19.62 8.70
CA ASN A 405 15.77 -19.68 7.32
C ASN A 405 17.18 -20.28 7.21
N MET A 406 18.04 -20.04 8.22
CA MET A 406 19.36 -20.69 8.33
C MET A 406 19.22 -22.21 8.40
N LEU A 407 18.19 -22.70 9.10
CA LEU A 407 17.91 -24.14 9.20
C LEU A 407 17.26 -24.69 7.92
N ASN A 408 16.36 -23.93 7.28
CA ASN A 408 15.70 -24.32 6.03
C ASN A 408 15.37 -23.12 5.14
N ARG A 409 15.88 -23.12 3.91
CA ARG A 409 15.71 -22.05 2.90
C ARG A 409 14.27 -21.69 2.52
N VAL A 410 13.28 -22.55 2.84
CA VAL A 410 11.85 -22.24 2.61
C VAL A 410 11.15 -21.61 3.81
N TRP A 411 11.73 -21.71 5.02
CA TRP A 411 11.22 -21.06 6.22
C TRP A 411 11.66 -19.59 6.24
N GLY A 412 10.93 -18.75 6.97
CA GLY A 412 11.34 -17.35 7.13
C GLY A 412 11.21 -16.48 5.87
N ARG A 413 10.40 -16.88 4.89
CA ARG A 413 10.23 -16.12 3.66
C ARG A 413 9.42 -14.85 3.88
N THR A 414 9.90 -13.75 3.30
CA THR A 414 9.16 -12.51 3.14
C THR A 414 8.77 -12.34 1.67
N TYR A 415 7.55 -11.86 1.46
CA TYR A 415 6.95 -11.72 0.14
C TYR A 415 6.72 -10.25 -0.17
N PHE A 416 6.83 -9.89 -1.44
CA PHE A 416 6.55 -8.53 -1.89
C PHE A 416 5.80 -8.52 -3.21
N LEU A 417 5.08 -7.43 -3.43
CA LEU A 417 4.41 -7.10 -4.66
C LEU A 417 4.56 -5.60 -4.87
N SER A 418 4.95 -5.18 -6.07
CA SER A 418 5.13 -3.76 -6.36
C SER A 418 3.77 -3.06 -6.46
N ASN A 419 3.64 -1.91 -5.81
CA ASN A 419 2.44 -1.05 -5.82
C ASN A 419 1.16 -1.77 -5.37
N ASP A 420 1.26 -2.84 -4.57
CA ASP A 420 0.11 -3.60 -4.06
C ASP A 420 -0.90 -4.03 -5.15
N GLN A 421 -0.42 -4.24 -6.38
CA GLN A 421 -1.23 -4.60 -7.54
C GLN A 421 -0.59 -5.75 -8.32
N PHE A 422 -1.44 -6.67 -8.79
CA PHE A 422 -1.04 -7.73 -9.71
C PHE A 422 -1.86 -7.67 -11.01
N GLY A 423 -1.19 -7.32 -12.11
CA GLY A 423 -1.76 -7.29 -13.45
C GLY A 423 -1.89 -8.70 -14.03
N LEU A 424 -3.04 -9.35 -13.83
CA LEU A 424 -3.23 -10.76 -14.19
C LEU A 424 -3.55 -10.97 -15.67
N VAL A 425 -4.53 -10.22 -16.20
CA VAL A 425 -4.98 -10.29 -17.59
C VAL A 425 -4.72 -8.94 -18.26
N ARG A 426 -4.37 -8.95 -19.54
CA ARG A 426 -4.19 -7.73 -20.33
C ARG A 426 -5.46 -7.40 -21.11
N TYR A 427 -5.90 -6.15 -21.06
CA TYR A 427 -6.82 -5.60 -22.06
C TYR A 427 -6.05 -5.32 -23.37
N ALA A 428 -6.44 -5.98 -24.46
CA ALA A 428 -5.68 -6.05 -25.70
C ALA A 428 -6.18 -5.09 -26.80
N ASN A 429 -7.18 -4.25 -26.52
CA ASN A 429 -7.68 -3.29 -27.50
C ASN A 429 -6.63 -2.23 -27.88
N PRO A 430 -6.70 -1.67 -29.10
CA PRO A 430 -5.75 -0.67 -29.59
C PRO A 430 -5.58 0.52 -28.64
N THR A 431 -4.34 0.93 -28.40
CA THR A 431 -4.00 2.05 -27.51
C THR A 431 -4.08 3.41 -28.19
N SER A 432 -4.26 3.44 -29.52
CA SER A 432 -4.50 4.64 -30.32
C SER A 432 -5.97 4.74 -30.73
N GLY A 433 -6.45 5.98 -30.92
CA GLY A 433 -7.82 6.25 -31.34
C GLY A 433 -8.87 6.12 -30.25
N ALA A 434 -10.13 6.18 -30.66
CA ALA A 434 -11.27 6.03 -29.75
C ALA A 434 -11.30 4.60 -29.15
N PRO A 435 -11.70 4.45 -27.87
CA PRO A 435 -11.85 3.12 -27.27
C PRO A 435 -12.92 2.30 -27.99
N SER A 436 -12.68 0.99 -28.13
CA SER A 436 -13.74 0.03 -28.47
C SER A 436 -14.47 -0.42 -27.20
N LEU A 437 -15.80 -0.46 -27.25
CA LEU A 437 -16.63 -1.03 -26.19
C LEU A 437 -16.63 -2.57 -26.20
N LEU A 438 -16.26 -3.20 -27.32
CA LEU A 438 -16.08 -4.65 -27.42
C LEU A 438 -14.65 -5.02 -26.99
N PRO A 439 -14.45 -5.75 -25.89
CA PRO A 439 -13.13 -6.01 -25.36
C PRO A 439 -12.45 -7.22 -25.99
N THR A 440 -11.14 -7.12 -26.16
CA THR A 440 -10.25 -8.27 -26.39
C THR A 440 -9.25 -8.36 -25.25
N TYR A 441 -8.79 -9.58 -24.98
CA TYR A 441 -7.91 -9.88 -23.87
C TYR A 441 -6.67 -10.65 -24.32
N SER A 442 -5.59 -10.56 -23.56
CA SER A 442 -4.49 -11.50 -23.66
C SER A 442 -4.00 -11.96 -22.29
N PHE A 443 -3.59 -13.21 -22.20
CA PHE A 443 -3.13 -13.84 -20.97
C PHE A 443 -1.98 -14.81 -21.26
N ASN A 444 -1.00 -14.83 -20.36
CA ASN A 444 0.01 -15.88 -20.29
C ASN A 444 -0.01 -16.50 -18.89
N PRO A 445 0.34 -17.79 -18.76
CA PRO A 445 0.52 -18.43 -17.47
C PRO A 445 1.43 -17.61 -16.56
N VAL A 446 1.01 -17.46 -15.31
CA VAL A 446 1.77 -16.73 -14.29
C VAL A 446 2.92 -17.60 -13.81
N THR A 447 4.14 -17.07 -13.81
CA THR A 447 5.32 -17.76 -13.28
C THR A 447 5.08 -18.26 -11.85
N ASN A 448 5.36 -19.53 -11.59
CA ASN A 448 5.14 -20.20 -10.30
C ASN A 448 3.68 -20.16 -9.79
N ASN A 449 2.69 -19.84 -10.62
CA ASN A 449 1.27 -19.71 -10.24
C ASN A 449 1.02 -18.79 -9.03
N THR A 450 1.89 -17.81 -8.77
CA THR A 450 1.74 -16.89 -7.66
C THR A 450 1.93 -15.45 -8.12
N PRO A 451 1.18 -14.48 -7.57
CA PRO A 451 1.28 -13.09 -8.00
C PRO A 451 2.50 -12.36 -7.42
N TRP A 452 3.19 -12.93 -6.43
CA TRP A 452 4.21 -12.24 -5.63
C TRP A 452 5.63 -12.76 -5.84
N GLY A 453 6.60 -11.89 -5.53
CA GLY A 453 8.01 -12.25 -5.43
C GLY A 453 8.43 -12.63 -4.01
N ILE A 454 9.60 -13.27 -3.89
CA ILE A 454 10.30 -13.45 -2.61
C ILE A 454 11.34 -12.34 -2.47
N SER A 455 11.37 -11.65 -1.34
CA SER A 455 12.31 -10.55 -1.11
C SER A 455 13.76 -11.00 -1.24
N SER A 456 14.52 -10.32 -2.11
CA SER A 456 15.96 -10.51 -2.27
C SER A 456 16.79 -9.44 -1.55
N SER A 457 16.15 -8.62 -0.70
CA SER A 457 16.81 -7.54 0.03
C SER A 457 18.03 -8.02 0.81
N THR A 458 19.10 -7.22 0.79
CA THR A 458 20.31 -7.45 1.60
C THR A 458 20.20 -6.84 3.00
N ALA A 459 19.19 -6.01 3.26
CA ALA A 459 18.93 -5.46 4.59
C ALA A 459 18.30 -6.54 5.50
N PRO A 460 18.89 -6.85 6.68
CA PRO A 460 18.44 -7.96 7.53
C PRO A 460 16.95 -7.93 7.88
N SER A 461 16.40 -6.75 8.14
CA SER A 461 14.99 -6.55 8.50
C SER A 461 13.99 -6.85 7.38
N TYR A 462 14.46 -6.95 6.13
CA TYR A 462 13.63 -7.13 4.95
C TYR A 462 14.04 -8.34 4.11
N SER A 463 15.09 -9.06 4.52
CA SER A 463 15.63 -10.19 3.77
C SER A 463 14.79 -11.44 3.98
N ALA A 464 14.54 -12.19 2.90
CA ALA A 464 14.08 -13.57 3.00
C ALA A 464 15.24 -14.56 3.27
N ARG A 465 16.44 -14.04 3.57
CA ARG A 465 17.65 -14.79 3.91
C ARG A 465 17.99 -14.56 5.38
N TRP A 466 18.72 -15.49 5.97
CA TRP A 466 19.32 -15.29 7.28
C TRP A 466 20.56 -14.38 7.19
N VAL A 467 20.79 -13.60 8.24
CA VAL A 467 21.99 -12.79 8.43
C VAL A 467 22.44 -12.99 9.87
N SER A 468 23.75 -13.09 10.10
CA SER A 468 24.26 -13.21 11.47
C SER A 468 25.36 -12.19 11.76
N GLN A 469 25.48 -11.82 13.03
CA GLN A 469 26.46 -10.86 13.51
C GLN A 469 27.10 -11.36 14.81
N LEU A 470 28.44 -11.30 14.87
CA LEU A 470 29.20 -11.51 16.09
C LEU A 470 29.61 -10.16 16.68
N GLY A 471 29.47 -10.01 18.00
CA GLY A 471 29.81 -8.79 18.71
C GLY A 471 30.58 -9.07 19.99
N LEU A 472 31.53 -8.21 20.33
CA LEU A 472 32.22 -8.22 21.62
C LEU A 472 32.00 -6.87 22.29
N ARG A 473 31.50 -6.89 23.53
CA ARG A 473 31.30 -5.70 24.35
C ARG A 473 32.08 -5.83 25.66
N PHE A 474 32.82 -4.79 25.99
CA PHE A 474 33.43 -4.61 27.31
C PHE A 474 32.57 -3.65 28.14
N LYS A 475 32.29 -4.00 29.40
CA LYS A 475 31.54 -3.16 30.35
C LYS A 475 32.42 -2.93 31.58
N PHE A 476 32.65 -1.66 31.89
CA PHE A 476 33.45 -1.17 33.01
C PHE A 476 32.66 -1.17 34.33
#